data_AF-A0AA51UH07-F1
#
_entry.id   AF-A0AA51UH07-F1
#
_cell.length_a   1.000
_cell.length_b   1.000
_cell.length_c   1.000
_cell.angle_alpha   90.00
_cell.angle_beta   90.00
_cell.angle_gamma   90.00
#
_symmetry.space_group_name_H-M   'P 1'
#
loop_
_entity.id
_entity.type
_entity.pdbx_description
1 polymer ?
#
loop_
_entity_poly.entity_id
_entity_poly.type
_entity_poly.pdbx_seq_one_letter_code
_entity_poly.pdbx_strand_id
1 'polypeptide(L)'
;MTEDLINEHVKWIVSVDRRLILMQFMKKHMIANASEVAQETQRSTQNISHAIKEFEDKDLIECLTPSKTTWKKYVLTDMGKTVMEKMDGKFI
;
A
#
# COMPACT_ATOMS: atom_id res chain seq x y z
N MET A 1 -10.30 -8.70 18.23
CA MET A 1 -11.09 -8.16 17.08
C MET A 1 -10.24 -7.20 16.24
N THR A 2 -9.92 -5.99 16.70
CA THR A 2 -9.06 -5.05 15.91
C THR A 2 -7.63 -5.56 15.76
N GLU A 3 -7.04 -6.11 16.83
CA GLU A 3 -5.66 -6.60 16.85
C GLU A 3 -5.42 -7.80 15.92
N ASP A 4 -6.38 -8.73 15.88
CA ASP A 4 -6.32 -9.92 15.02
C ASP A 4 -6.37 -9.54 13.54
N LEU A 5 -7.27 -8.60 13.20
CA LEU A 5 -7.38 -8.08 11.83
C LEU A 5 -6.09 -7.36 11.39
N ILE A 6 -5.50 -6.52 12.26
CA ILE A 6 -4.21 -5.89 11.96
C ILE A 6 -3.14 -6.96 11.72
N ASN A 7 -3.07 -8.00 12.57
CA ASN A 7 -2.13 -9.11 12.39
C ASN A 7 -2.35 -9.87 11.07
N GLU A 8 -3.61 -10.07 10.65
CA GLU A 8 -3.95 -10.67 9.37
C GLU A 8 -3.50 -9.80 8.20
N HIS A 9 -3.70 -8.48 8.26
CA HIS A 9 -3.19 -7.56 7.25
C HIS A 9 -1.66 -7.59 7.17
N VAL A 10 -0.95 -7.59 8.31
CA VAL A 10 0.51 -7.70 8.33
C VAL A 10 0.96 -8.99 7.64
N LYS A 11 0.42 -10.15 8.05
CA LYS A 11 0.72 -11.47 7.45
C LYS A 11 0.41 -11.48 5.96
N TRP A 12 -0.71 -10.88 5.58
CA TRP A 12 -1.11 -10.74 4.21
C TRP A 12 -0.06 -9.92 3.46
N ILE A 13 0.29 -8.70 3.87
CA ILE A 13 1.27 -7.85 3.17
C ILE A 13 2.61 -8.57 2.99
N VAL A 14 3.17 -9.16 4.05
CA VAL A 14 4.51 -9.80 3.98
C VAL A 14 4.52 -11.07 3.14
N SER A 15 3.37 -11.69 2.87
CA SER A 15 3.29 -12.91 2.05
C SER A 15 3.60 -12.67 0.56
N VAL A 16 3.63 -11.42 0.08
CA VAL A 16 3.92 -11.09 -1.32
C VAL A 16 4.73 -9.81 -1.45
N ASP A 17 5.80 -9.91 -2.24
CA ASP A 17 6.79 -8.86 -2.46
C ASP A 17 6.21 -7.51 -2.94
N ARG A 18 5.34 -7.49 -3.97
CA ARG A 18 4.74 -6.23 -4.48
C ARG A 18 3.94 -5.46 -3.41
N ARG A 19 3.36 -6.17 -2.45
CA ARG A 19 2.54 -5.60 -1.37
C ARG A 19 3.46 -4.98 -0.31
N LEU A 20 4.52 -5.69 0.05
CA LEU A 20 5.57 -5.18 0.93
C LEU A 20 6.25 -3.93 0.33
N ILE A 21 6.58 -3.96 -0.96
CA ILE A 21 7.18 -2.84 -1.70
C ILE A 21 6.28 -1.60 -1.66
N LEU A 22 4.97 -1.76 -1.91
CA LEU A 22 4.04 -0.64 -1.84
C LEU A 22 3.99 -0.03 -0.44
N MET A 23 3.95 -0.86 0.61
CA MET A 23 3.95 -0.37 1.99
C MET A 23 5.26 0.36 2.34
N GLN A 24 6.42 -0.16 1.91
CA GLN A 24 7.72 0.51 2.09
C GLN A 24 7.78 1.86 1.38
N PHE A 25 7.22 1.95 0.16
CA PHE A 25 7.11 3.21 -0.56
C PHE A 25 6.24 4.19 0.22
N MET A 26 5.07 3.78 0.68
CA MET A 26 4.13 4.65 1.40
C MET A 26 4.61 5.07 2.79
N LYS A 27 5.52 4.31 3.42
CA LYS A 27 6.24 4.74 4.63
C LYS A 27 7.14 5.95 4.36
N LYS A 28 7.78 5.99 3.18
CA LYS A 28 8.68 7.09 2.77
C LYS A 28 7.91 8.28 2.18
N HIS A 29 6.79 8.00 1.52
CA HIS A 29 6.02 8.95 0.73
C HIS A 29 4.55 8.95 1.15
N MET A 30 4.04 10.10 1.60
CA MET A 30 2.64 10.19 2.05
C MET A 30 1.61 9.88 0.96
N ILE A 31 1.96 10.07 -0.32
CA ILE A 31 1.08 9.86 -1.47
C ILE A 31 1.75 8.88 -2.42
N ALA A 32 0.99 7.87 -2.87
CA ALA A 32 1.42 6.94 -3.90
C ALA A 32 0.66 7.14 -5.22
N ASN A 33 1.35 6.96 -6.34
CA ASN A 33 0.73 6.65 -7.61
C ASN A 33 1.51 5.54 -8.33
N ALA A 34 0.83 4.80 -9.21
CA ALA A 34 1.38 3.58 -9.78
C ALA A 34 2.69 3.81 -10.57
N SER A 35 2.81 4.93 -11.27
CA SER A 35 3.98 5.24 -12.10
C SER A 35 5.20 5.58 -11.26
N GLU A 36 5.03 6.43 -10.23
CA GLU A 36 6.12 6.81 -9.32
C GLU A 36 6.63 5.61 -8.52
N VAL A 37 5.72 4.83 -7.93
CA VAL A 37 6.09 3.62 -7.19
C VAL A 37 6.83 2.64 -8.10
N ALA A 38 6.35 2.42 -9.33
CA ALA A 38 7.00 1.53 -10.29
C ALA A 38 8.42 2.00 -10.64
N GLN A 39 8.59 3.30 -10.88
CA GLN A 39 9.89 3.90 -11.21
C GLN A 39 10.89 3.77 -10.06
N GLU A 40 10.51 4.16 -8.84
CA GLU A 40 11.41 4.15 -7.68
C GLU A 40 11.78 2.73 -7.24
N THR A 41 10.84 1.79 -7.36
CA THR A 41 11.01 0.41 -6.89
C THR A 41 11.52 -0.54 -7.98
N GLN A 42 11.76 -0.04 -9.19
CA GLN A 42 12.19 -0.81 -10.37
C GLN A 42 11.24 -1.99 -10.67
N ARG A 43 9.93 -1.78 -10.51
CA ARG A 43 8.88 -2.76 -10.81
C ARG A 43 8.02 -2.30 -11.98
N SER A 44 7.29 -3.22 -12.60
CA SER A 44 6.35 -2.83 -13.66
C SER A 44 5.12 -2.12 -13.09
N THR A 45 4.59 -1.14 -13.84
CA THR A 45 3.38 -0.40 -13.48
C THR A 45 2.17 -1.33 -13.29
N GLN A 46 2.11 -2.45 -14.01
CA GLN A 46 1.06 -3.47 -13.85
C GLN A 46 1.15 -4.15 -12.48
N ASN A 47 2.35 -4.53 -12.05
CA ASN A 47 2.56 -5.17 -10.74
C ASN A 47 2.15 -4.23 -9.59
N ILE A 48 2.53 -2.96 -9.70
CA ILE A 48 2.17 -1.93 -8.73
C ILE A 48 0.67 -1.62 -8.77
N SER A 49 0.08 -1.50 -9.96
CA SER A 49 -1.38 -1.28 -10.09
C SER A 49 -2.17 -2.40 -9.43
N HIS A 50 -1.71 -3.65 -9.53
CA HIS A 50 -2.31 -4.77 -8.83
C HIS A 50 -2.18 -4.63 -7.30
N ALA A 51 -1.00 -4.28 -6.78
CA ALA A 51 -0.82 -4.06 -5.34
C ALA A 51 -1.70 -2.91 -4.81
N ILE A 52 -1.78 -1.81 -5.54
CA ILE A 52 -2.66 -0.68 -5.20
C ILE A 52 -4.12 -1.14 -5.15
N LYS A 53 -4.58 -1.88 -6.16
CA LYS A 53 -5.96 -2.38 -6.17
C LYS A 53 -6.24 -3.30 -4.99
N GLU A 54 -5.32 -4.22 -4.70
CA GLU A 54 -5.42 -5.13 -3.55
C GLU A 54 -5.46 -4.40 -2.19
N PHE A 55 -4.72 -3.29 -2.05
CA PHE A 55 -4.75 -2.47 -0.84
C PHE A 55 -6.04 -1.64 -0.73
N GLU A 56 -6.52 -1.09 -1.84
CA GLU A 56 -7.78 -0.35 -1.92
C GLU A 56 -8.96 -1.28 -1.57
N ASP A 57 -9.00 -2.49 -2.12
CA ASP A 57 -10.03 -3.51 -1.83
C ASP A 57 -10.02 -4.00 -0.37
N LYS A 58 -8.96 -3.70 0.38
CA LYS A 58 -8.81 -4.02 1.80
C LYS A 58 -8.96 -2.80 2.71
N ASP A 59 -9.36 -1.66 2.16
CA ASP A 59 -9.46 -0.37 2.87
C ASP A 59 -8.16 0.02 3.60
N LEU A 60 -7.00 -0.40 3.07
CA LEU A 60 -5.68 -0.01 3.60
C LEU A 60 -5.20 1.31 2.97
N ILE A 61 -5.67 1.62 1.77
CA ILE A 61 -5.46 2.90 1.09
C ILE A 61 -6.76 3.39 0.49
N GLU A 62 -6.84 4.68 0.25
CA GLU A 62 -7.96 5.31 -0.46
C GLU A 62 -7.48 6.20 -1.61
N CYS A 63 -8.30 6.31 -2.66
CA CYS A 63 -8.01 7.14 -3.82
C CYS A 63 -8.50 8.59 -3.59
N LEU A 64 -7.57 9.55 -3.62
CA LEU A 64 -7.88 10.98 -3.50
C LEU A 64 -8.38 11.61 -4.81
N THR A 65 -8.20 10.94 -5.95
CA THR A 65 -8.58 11.46 -7.27
C THR A 65 -9.44 10.47 -8.06
N PRO A 66 -10.59 10.03 -7.53
CA PRO A 66 -11.39 8.95 -8.12
C PRO A 66 -11.96 9.27 -9.51
N SER A 67 -12.18 10.56 -9.81
CA SER A 67 -12.66 11.01 -11.12
C SER A 67 -11.64 10.87 -12.25
N LYS A 68 -10.35 10.65 -11.93
CA LYS A 68 -9.31 10.47 -12.93
C LYS A 68 -9.21 9.02 -13.36
N THR A 69 -9.01 8.80 -14.66
CA THR A 69 -8.75 7.46 -15.22
C THR A 69 -7.27 7.07 -15.12
N THR A 70 -6.35 8.04 -15.13
CA THR A 70 -4.91 7.86 -15.00
C THR A 70 -4.33 8.80 -13.93
N TRP A 71 -3.12 8.54 -13.45
CA TRP A 71 -2.47 9.36 -12.40
C TRP A 71 -3.30 9.50 -11.13
N LYS A 72 -4.00 8.43 -10.75
CA LYS A 72 -4.70 8.33 -9.47
C LYS A 72 -3.70 8.43 -8.31
N LYS A 73 -4.08 9.17 -7.27
CA LYS A 73 -3.27 9.37 -6.07
C LYS A 73 -3.91 8.65 -4.90
N TYR A 74 -3.11 7.94 -4.13
CA TYR A 74 -3.55 7.12 -3.01
C TYR A 74 -2.83 7.51 -1.73
N VAL A 75 -3.53 7.41 -0.60
CA VAL A 75 -3.00 7.63 0.75
C VAL A 75 -3.40 6.48 1.67
N LEU A 76 -2.65 6.28 2.75
CA LEU A 76 -3.03 5.30 3.78
C LEU A 76 -4.30 5.77 4.50
N THR A 77 -5.26 4.86 4.66
CA THR A 77 -6.37 5.04 5.59
C THR A 77 -5.85 4.96 7.03
N ASP A 78 -6.71 5.18 8.02
CA ASP A 78 -6.32 5.01 9.43
C ASP A 78 -5.95 3.55 9.75
N MET A 79 -6.65 2.57 9.17
CA MET A 79 -6.26 1.16 9.25
C MET A 79 -4.89 0.92 8.59
N GLY A 80 -4.67 1.50 7.40
CA GLY A 80 -3.39 1.43 6.69
C GLY A 80 -2.22 1.96 7.52
N LYS A 81 -2.40 3.09 8.21
CA LYS A 81 -1.40 3.69 9.11
C LYS A 81 -1.10 2.77 10.29
N THR A 82 -2.12 2.25 10.97
CA THR A 82 -1.92 1.34 12.10
C THR A 82 -1.19 0.05 11.67
N VAL A 83 -1.53 -0.49 10.49
CA VAL A 83 -0.81 -1.65 9.94
C VAL A 83 0.65 -1.30 9.62
N MET A 84 0.90 -0.15 8.99
CA MET A 84 2.26 0.33 8.69
C MET A 84 3.10 0.50 9.97
N GLU A 85 2.57 1.15 11.00
CA GLU A 85 3.23 1.34 12.30
C GLU A 85 3.62 0.00 12.93
N LYS A 86 2.75 -1.01 12.85
CA LYS A 86 3.04 -2.35 13.34
C LYS A 86 4.10 -3.09 12.54
N MET A 87 4.26 -2.75 11.27
CA MET A 87 5.29 -3.32 10.40
C MET A 87 6.65 -2.64 10.59
N ASP A 88 6.68 -1.38 11.01
CA ASP A 88 7.89 -0.58 11.17
C ASP A 88 8.88 -1.21 12.17
N GLY A 89 10.16 -1.28 11.78
CA GLY A 89 11.22 -1.83 12.62
C GLY A 89 11.24 -3.37 12.69
N LYS A 90 10.26 -4.05 12.08
CA LYS A 90 10.19 -5.52 12.00
C LYS A 90 10.22 -6.05 10.57
N PHE A 91 9.52 -5.39 9.65
CA PHE A 91 9.37 -5.83 8.26
C PHE A 91 9.69 -4.74 7.23
N ILE A 92 9.59 -3.46 7.61
CA ILE A 92 9.80 -2.28 6.75
C ILE A 92 10.50 -1.14 7.48
#